data_AF-A0A5K0UY72-F1
#
_entry.id   AF-A0A5K0UY72-F1
#
_cell.length_a   1.000
_cell.length_b   1.000
_cell.length_c   1.000
_cell.angle_alpha   90.00
_cell.angle_beta   90.00
_cell.angle_gamma   90.00
#
_symmetry.space_group_name_H-M   'P 1'
#
loop_
_entity.id
_entity.type
_entity.pdbx_description
1 polymer ?
#
loop_
_entity_poly.entity_id
_entity_poly.type
_entity_poly.pdbx_seq_one_letter_code
_entity_poly.pdbx_strand_id
1 'polypeptide(L)' 'CSVTSVVAEVDRILRPEGTFIVRDNVEIINQIKELIKSMKWEVRMAYSQDKEGLLCVKKSMWRPEDRSSM' A
#
# COMPACT_ATOMS: atom_id res chain seq x y z
N CYS A 1 8.17 -6.64 -15.10
CA CYS A 1 6.86 -6.14 -14.62
C CYS A 1 7.07 -4.85 -13.86
N SER A 2 6.14 -3.89 -13.92
CA SER A 2 6.21 -2.67 -13.11
C SER A 2 5.67 -2.91 -11.70
N VAL A 3 6.15 -2.14 -10.73
CA VAL A 3 5.67 -2.17 -9.33
C VAL A 3 4.16 -1.89 -9.27
N THR A 4 3.68 -0.96 -10.09
CA THR A 4 2.26 -0.61 -10.18
C THR A 4 1.39 -1.80 -10.55
N SER A 5 1.78 -2.61 -11.54
CA SER A 5 1.01 -3.79 -11.93
C SER A 5 0.91 -4.83 -10.79
N VAL A 6 2.00 -5.02 -10.04
CA VAL A 6 2.00 -5.93 -8.89
C VAL A 6 1.06 -5.43 -7.80
N VAL A 7 1.15 -4.14 -7.44
CA VAL A 7 0.30 -3.53 -6.41
C VAL A 7 -1.18 -3.58 -6.83
N ALA A 8 -1.50 -3.41 -8.12
CA ALA A 8 -2.86 -3.53 -8.63
C ALA A 8 -3.44 -4.95 -8.48
N GLU A 9 -2.66 -5.99 -8.77
CA GLU A 9 -3.12 -7.37 -8.55
C GLU A 9 -3.28 -7.69 -7.07
N VAL A 10 -2.38 -7.19 -6.21
CA VAL A 10 -2.52 -7.31 -4.76
C VAL A 10 -3.79 -6.60 -4.29
N ASP A 11 -4.09 -5.40 -4.79
CA ASP A 11 -5.33 -4.68 -4.45
C ASP A 11 -6.58 -5.48 -4.84
N ARG A 12 -6.58 -6.11 -6.02
CA ARG A 12 -7.70 -6.95 -6.47
C ARG A 12 -7.92 -8.17 -5.56
N ILE A 13 -6.86 -8.73 -4.98
CA ILE A 13 -6.91 -9.92 -4.11
C ILE A 13 -7.23 -9.54 -2.66
N LEU A 14 -6.63 -8.46 -2.16
CA LEU A 14 -6.68 -8.10 -0.76
C LEU A 14 -8.05 -7.47 -0.41
N ARG A 15 -8.72 -8.06 0.58
CA ARG A 15 -9.95 -7.48 1.14
C ARG A 15 -9.65 -6.31 2.08
N PRO A 16 -10.62 -5.41 2.32
CA PRO A 16 -10.50 -4.40 3.38
C PRO A 16 -10.09 -5.03 4.71
N GLU A 17 -9.31 -4.30 5.49
CA GLU A 17 -8.65 -4.73 6.72
C GLU A 17 -7.51 -5.74 6.54
N GLY A 18 -7.30 -6.26 5.32
CA GLY A 18 -6.19 -7.15 4.99
C GLY A 18 -4.84 -6.44 5.05
N THR A 19 -3.80 -7.20 5.42
CA THR A 19 -2.42 -6.69 5.54
C THR A 19 -1.59 -7.10 4.34
N PHE A 20 -0.82 -6.16 3.80
CA PHE A 20 0.20 -6.39 2.79
C PHE A 20 1.58 -6.08 3.39
N ILE A 21 2.48 -7.05 3.33
CA ILE A 21 3.84 -6.94 3.86
C ILE A 21 4.81 -7.12 2.70
N VAL A 22 5.73 -6.17 2.54
CA VAL A 22 6.73 -6.17 1.46
C VAL A 22 8.10 -6.01 2.06
N ARG A 23 9.04 -6.85 1.64
CA ARG A 23 10.47 -6.70 1.88
C ARG A 23 11.19 -6.66 0.54
N ASP A 24 11.90 -5.58 0.28
CA ASP A 24 12.66 -5.36 -0.95
C ASP A 24 13.71 -4.27 -0.70
N ASN A 25 14.43 -3.82 -1.72
CA ASN A 25 15.29 -2.66 -1.61
C ASN A 25 14.52 -1.38 -1.28
N VAL A 26 15.24 -0.40 -0.71
CA VAL A 26 14.64 0.85 -0.22
C VAL A 26 13.98 1.65 -1.35
N GLU A 27 14.53 1.61 -2.56
CA GLU A 27 13.98 2.29 -3.73
C GLU A 27 12.59 1.74 -4.12
N ILE A 28 12.43 0.43 -4.15
CA ILE A 28 11.15 -0.24 -4.44
C ILE A 28 10.15 -0.01 -3.32
N ILE A 29 10.58 -0.10 -2.05
CA ILE A 29 9.73 0.17 -0.90
C ILE A 29 9.17 1.59 -0.93
N ASN A 30 9.98 2.58 -1.31
CA ASN A 30 9.53 3.96 -1.45
C ASN A 30 8.52 4.12 -2.60
N GLN A 31 8.74 3.48 -3.75
CA GLN A 31 7.75 3.49 -4.85
C GLN A 31 6.40 2.89 -4.42
N ILE A 32 6.43 1.75 -3.74
CA ILE A 32 5.23 1.09 -3.22
C ILE A 32 4.53 2.00 -2.20
N LYS A 33 5.28 2.60 -1.27
CA LYS A 33 4.73 3.48 -0.24
C LYS A 33 3.96 4.66 -0.83
N GLU A 34 4.47 5.29 -1.88
CA GLU A 34 3.78 6.42 -2.54
C GLU A 34 2.51 5.97 -3.28
N LEU A 35 2.54 4.82 -3.97
CA LEU A 35 1.34 4.24 -4.58
C LEU A 35 0.26 3.94 -3.54
N ILE A 36 0.63 3.26 -2.46
CA ILE A 36 -0.31 2.79 -1.43
C ILE A 36 -0.94 3.97 -0.65
N LYS A 37 -0.17 5.04 -0.41
CA LYS A 37 -0.71 6.30 0.14
C LYS A 37 -1.76 6.93 -0.78
N SER A 38 -1.52 6.93 -2.10
CA SER A 38 -2.49 7.48 -3.06
C SER A 38 -3.81 6.70 -3.05
N MET A 39 -3.75 5.39 -2.81
CA MET A 39 -4.88 4.49 -2.65
C MET A 39 -5.56 4.55 -1.27
N LYS A 40 -5.10 5.46 -0.39
CA LYS A 40 -5.63 5.66 0.97
C LYS A 40 -5.52 4.46 1.90
N TRP A 41 -4.64 3.51 1.60
CA TRP A 41 -4.30 2.44 2.53
C TRP A 41 -3.47 3.00 3.69
N GLU A 42 -3.49 2.30 4.82
CA GLU A 42 -2.85 2.74 6.04
C GLU A 42 -1.47 2.13 6.20
N VAL A 43 -0.44 2.97 6.34
CA VAL A 43 0.91 2.49 6.66
C VAL A 43 0.99 2.19 8.16
N ARG A 44 1.22 0.92 8.50
CA ARG A 44 1.34 0.46 9.89
C ARG A 44 2.78 0.48 10.39
N MET A 45 3.72 0.12 9.51
CA MET A 45 5.14 0.11 9.83
C MET A 45 5.95 0.29 8.54
N ALA A 46 7.03 1.07 8.63
CA ALA A 46 8.05 1.16 7.60
C ALA A 46 9.41 1.14 8.28
N TYR A 47 10.28 0.24 7.85
CA TYR A 47 11.63 0.09 8.36
C TYR A 47 12.60 0.00 7.19
N SER A 48 13.81 0.52 7.35
CA SER A 48 14.89 0.39 6.38
C SER A 48 16.21 0.23 7.10
N GLN A 49 17.00 -0.74 6.68
CA GLN A 49 18.36 -0.97 7.13
C GLN A 49 19.24 -1.28 5.93
N ASP A 50 20.36 -0.55 5.83
CA ASP A 50 21.27 -0.62 4.69
C ASP A 50 20.54 -0.41 3.35
N LYS A 51 20.48 -1.46 2.52
CA LYS A 51 19.82 -1.44 1.20
C LYS A 51 18.48 -2.16 1.19
N GLU A 52 18.03 -2.71 2.32
CA GLU A 52 16.74 -3.40 2.43
C GLU A 52 15.73 -2.57 3.23
N GLY A 53 14.47 -2.64 2.82
CA GLY A 53 13.33 -2.07 3.51
C GLY A 53 12.23 -3.09 3.74
N LEU A 54 11.45 -2.85 4.78
CA LEU A 54 10.25 -3.61 5.14
C LEU A 54 9.09 -2.63 5.29
N LEU A 55 7.99 -2.89 4.59
CA LEU A 55 6.77 -2.12 4.64
C LEU A 55 5.61 -3.03 5.05
N CYS A 56 4.87 -2.62 6.08
CA CYS A 56 3.61 -3.25 6.48
C CYS A 56 2.50 -2.22 6.35
N VAL A 57 1.50 -2.53 5.54
CA VAL A 57 0.37 -1.67 5.25
C VAL A 57 -0.92 -2.45 5.40
N LYS A 58 -1.98 -1.76 5.78
CA LYS A 58 -3.32 -2.31 5.92
C LYS A 58 -4.22 -1.66 4.89
N LYS A 59 -4.93 -2.48 4.12
CA LYS A 59 -5.91 -1.99 3.15
C LYS A 59 -7.10 -1.39 3.90
N SER A 60 -7.36 -0.12 3.66
CA SER A 60 -8.49 0.58 4.26
C SER A 60 -9.78 0.26 3.51
N MET A 61 -10.91 0.42 4.19
CA MET A 61 -12.22 0.51 3.55
C MET A 61 -12.41 1.93 3.01
N TRP A 62 -11.84 2.24 1.85
CA TRP A 62 -12.00 3.55 1.23
C TRP A 62 -13.22 3.59 0.30
N ARG A 63 -14.08 4.59 0.48
CA ARG A 63 -15.08 5.04 -0.49
C ARG A 63 -15.15 6.57 -0.45
N PRO A 64 -15.50 7.23 -1.57
CA PRO A 64 -15.82 8.66 -1.55
C PRO A 64 -16.98 8.90 -0.56
N GLU A 65 -16.94 10.01 0.17
CA GLU A 65 -18.09 10.45 0.96
C GLU A 65 -19.27 10.70 0.02
N ASP A 66 -20.43 10.16 0.39
CA ASP A 66 -21.65 10.29 -0.40
C ASP A 66 -22.11 11.75 -0.34
N ARG A 67 -22.17 12.42 -1.50
CA ARG A 67 -22.60 13.83 -1.59
C ARG A 67 -24.11 14.00 -1.42
N SER A 68 -24.85 12.90 -1.23
CA SER A 68 -26.32 12.90 -1.16
C SER A 68 -26.89 13.50 0.12
N SER A 69 -26.05 13.87 1.10
CA SER A 69 -26.46 14.51 2.35
C SER A 69 -26.16 16.01 2.44
N MET A 70 -25.97 16.69 1.30
CA MET A 70 -25.88 18.15 1.20
C MET A 70 -27.13 18.76 0.58
#